data_AF-A0A1H9ZUI0-F1
#
_entry.id   AF-A0A1H9ZUI0-F1
#
_cell.length_a   1.000
_cell.length_b   1.000
_cell.length_c   1.000
_cell.angle_alpha   90.00
_cell.angle_beta   90.00
_cell.angle_gamma   90.00
#
_symmetry.space_group_name_H-M   'P 1'
#
loop_
_entity.id
_entity.type
_entity.pdbx_description
1 polymer ?
#
loop_
_entity_poly.entity_id
_entity_poly.type
_entity_poly.pdbx_seq_one_letter_code
_entity_poly.pdbx_strand_id
1 'polypeptide(L)'
;MIELNKKQKNSMGIMRFSRFVERYLYDTDWNLIATCCGVSEILNKYERVTRAQTFGDPDYPTAISRFLIDVFEYNEAVGLLLINEIVSQDTLNDEAKIELNEILTFFSNGDVCVSDYTLSFNVSEPEKFITLTNYPDDFYKKLIDEINFQYSSKHPMSLSILIRKLFENLIIDILRKKYGTQEMEEYYNIVKRRFHDFSLLLKNLDLNKSDFHYISSNLNKELIAELNKYREYGNSGAHSIDVDLRIENFANDKTDINHKVIFLVRILNNI
;
A
#
# COMPACT_ATOMS: atom_id res chain seq x y z
N MET A 1 22.74 -20.20 34.40
CA MET A 1 21.70 -19.37 33.77
C MET A 1 21.65 -19.81 32.32
N ILE A 2 20.54 -20.41 31.85
CA ILE A 2 20.44 -20.89 30.46
C ILE A 2 20.14 -19.66 29.60
N GLU A 3 21.08 -19.27 28.76
CA GLU A 3 20.89 -18.16 27.83
C GLU A 3 20.07 -18.67 26.64
N LEU A 4 18.83 -18.19 26.53
CA LEU A 4 17.94 -18.55 25.43
C LEU A 4 18.47 -17.98 24.13
N ASN A 5 18.53 -18.80 23.08
CA ASN A 5 18.88 -18.31 21.75
C ASN A 5 17.74 -17.45 21.18
N LYS A 6 18.06 -16.63 20.16
CA LYS A 6 17.11 -15.67 19.57
C LYS A 6 15.81 -16.33 19.09
N LYS A 7 15.89 -17.52 18.47
CA LYS A 7 14.71 -18.27 18.00
C LYS A 7 13.80 -18.69 19.15
N GLN A 8 14.37 -19.10 20.29
CA GLN A 8 13.62 -19.46 21.50
C GLN A 8 12.96 -18.23 22.13
N LYS A 9 13.64 -17.07 22.15
CA LYS A 9 13.06 -15.81 22.64
C LYS A 9 11.86 -15.37 21.78
N ASN A 10 12.02 -15.36 20.45
CA ASN A 10 10.94 -15.00 19.52
C ASN A 10 9.74 -15.95 19.66
N SER A 11 9.97 -17.26 19.77
CA SER A 11 8.89 -18.24 19.96
C SER A 11 8.08 -17.98 21.24
N MET A 12 8.76 -17.58 22.32
CA MET A 12 8.13 -17.26 23.60
C MET A 12 7.37 -15.93 23.54
N GLY A 13 7.90 -14.93 22.85
CA GLY A 13 7.20 -13.67 22.55
C GLY A 13 5.93 -13.90 21.73
N ILE A 14 6.02 -14.67 20.64
CA ILE A 14 4.88 -15.01 19.78
C ILE A 14 3.77 -15.71 20.57
N MET A 15 4.13 -16.68 21.42
CA MET A 15 3.15 -17.40 22.24
C MET A 15 2.42 -16.47 23.21
N ARG A 16 3.13 -15.56 23.87
CA ARG A 16 2.51 -14.58 24.78
C ARG A 16 1.65 -13.58 24.01
N PHE A 17 2.14 -13.08 22.88
CA PHE A 17 1.40 -12.17 22.02
C PHE A 17 0.10 -12.81 21.49
N SER A 18 0.11 -14.09 21.17
CA SER A 18 -1.09 -14.79 20.69
C SER A 18 -2.21 -14.83 21.74
N ARG A 19 -1.86 -14.93 23.03
CA ARG A 19 -2.82 -14.84 24.14
C ARG A 19 -3.26 -13.41 24.41
N PHE A 20 -2.35 -12.46 24.24
CA PHE A 20 -2.66 -11.04 24.31
C PHE A 20 -3.72 -10.66 23.28
N VAL A 21 -3.61 -11.15 22.04
CA VAL A 21 -4.59 -10.92 20.98
C VAL A 21 -5.95 -11.50 21.36
N GLU A 22 -6.03 -12.75 21.82
CA GLU A 22 -7.30 -13.33 22.29
C GLU A 22 -7.95 -12.49 23.39
N ARG A 23 -7.15 -11.92 24.30
CA ARG A 23 -7.64 -11.22 25.48
C ARG A 23 -8.08 -9.79 25.22
N TYR A 24 -7.36 -9.05 24.38
CA TYR A 24 -7.57 -7.60 24.20
C TYR A 24 -7.86 -7.18 22.77
N LEU A 25 -7.57 -8.03 21.77
CA LEU A 25 -7.69 -7.70 20.35
C LEU A 25 -8.44 -8.82 19.63
N TYR A 26 -9.48 -9.37 20.28
CA TYR A 26 -10.18 -10.55 19.77
C TYR A 26 -10.75 -10.33 18.38
N ASP A 27 -11.24 -9.11 18.10
CA ASP A 27 -11.87 -8.69 16.84
C ASP A 27 -10.88 -8.30 15.74
N THR A 28 -9.61 -8.70 15.86
CA THR A 28 -8.55 -8.47 14.85
C THR A 28 -9.02 -8.89 13.45
N ASP A 29 -8.97 -7.97 12.48
CA ASP A 29 -9.25 -8.30 11.07
C ASP A 29 -7.99 -8.90 10.41
N TRP A 30 -7.83 -10.22 10.54
CA TRP A 30 -6.68 -10.94 10.01
C TRP A 30 -6.51 -10.80 8.50
N ASN A 31 -7.60 -10.73 7.73
CA ASN A 31 -7.50 -10.62 6.28
C ASN A 31 -6.96 -9.24 5.88
N LEU A 32 -7.47 -8.18 6.51
CA LEU A 32 -6.98 -6.83 6.30
C LEU A 32 -5.49 -6.73 6.68
N ILE A 33 -5.12 -7.17 7.88
CA ILE A 33 -3.73 -7.09 8.38
C ILE A 33 -2.78 -7.91 7.50
N ALA A 34 -3.14 -9.16 7.19
CA ALA A 34 -2.29 -10.00 6.37
C ALA A 34 -2.10 -9.41 4.96
N THR A 35 -3.13 -8.74 4.42
CA THR A 35 -3.02 -8.01 3.15
C THR A 35 -2.13 -6.78 3.29
N CYS A 36 -2.30 -5.97 4.34
CA CYS A 36 -1.47 -4.80 4.62
C CYS A 36 0.01 -5.16 4.79
N CYS A 37 0.30 -6.29 5.44
CA CYS A 37 1.66 -6.76 5.68
C CYS A 37 2.22 -7.67 4.58
N GLY A 38 1.47 -7.95 3.50
CA GLY A 38 1.94 -8.77 2.38
C GLY A 38 2.10 -10.26 2.69
N VAL A 39 1.33 -10.79 3.63
CA VAL A 39 1.40 -12.20 4.09
C VAL A 39 0.08 -12.97 3.90
N SER A 40 -0.82 -12.51 3.05
CA SER A 40 -2.09 -13.20 2.76
C SER A 40 -1.90 -14.64 2.31
N GLU A 41 -0.86 -14.93 1.51
CA GLU A 41 -0.51 -16.30 1.10
C GLU A 41 -0.05 -17.21 2.25
N ILE A 42 0.52 -16.63 3.30
CA ILE A 42 0.85 -17.36 4.53
C ILE A 42 -0.45 -17.59 5.31
N LEU A 43 -1.27 -16.56 5.52
CA LEU A 43 -2.55 -16.67 6.22
C LEU A 43 -3.47 -17.73 5.57
N ASN A 44 -3.50 -17.83 4.24
CA ASN A 44 -4.30 -18.82 3.50
C ASN A 44 -3.94 -20.28 3.87
N LYS A 45 -2.70 -20.55 4.29
CA LYS A 45 -2.28 -21.87 4.79
C LYS A 45 -2.75 -22.12 6.23
N TYR A 46 -3.15 -21.05 6.92
CA TYR A 46 -3.55 -21.02 8.32
C TYR A 46 -5.01 -20.59 8.48
N GLU A 47 -5.92 -21.16 7.68
CA GLU A 47 -7.38 -20.95 7.80
C GLU A 47 -7.92 -21.17 9.22
N ARG A 48 -7.20 -21.93 10.05
CA ARG A 48 -7.56 -22.15 11.46
C ARG A 48 -7.59 -20.85 12.26
N VAL A 49 -6.81 -19.84 11.92
CA VAL A 49 -6.78 -18.53 12.63
C VAL A 49 -8.16 -17.87 12.56
N THR A 50 -8.69 -17.66 11.35
CA THR A 50 -9.99 -17.01 11.14
C THR A 50 -11.15 -17.90 11.59
N ARG A 51 -11.05 -19.22 11.42
CA ARG A 51 -12.08 -20.15 11.90
C ARG A 51 -12.17 -20.17 13.43
N ALA A 52 -11.04 -20.29 14.12
CA ALA A 52 -11.04 -20.35 15.59
C ALA A 52 -11.56 -19.04 16.20
N GLN A 53 -11.24 -17.89 15.61
CA GLN A 53 -11.85 -16.60 15.96
C GLN A 53 -13.37 -16.60 15.71
N THR A 54 -13.82 -17.06 14.54
CA THR A 54 -15.26 -17.03 14.18
C THR A 54 -16.11 -17.86 15.14
N PHE A 55 -15.59 -19.00 15.61
CA PHE A 55 -16.34 -19.95 16.43
C PHE A 55 -16.05 -19.85 17.94
N GLY A 56 -15.13 -18.98 18.38
CA GLY A 56 -14.77 -18.92 19.79
C GLY A 56 -13.99 -20.14 20.27
N ASP A 57 -13.21 -20.77 19.39
CA ASP A 57 -12.52 -22.01 19.73
C ASP A 57 -11.36 -21.75 20.71
N PRO A 58 -11.16 -22.60 21.74
CA PRO A 58 -10.13 -22.41 22.76
C PRO A 58 -8.69 -22.58 22.24
N ASP A 59 -8.51 -23.09 21.02
CA ASP A 59 -7.21 -23.19 20.36
C ASP A 59 -6.85 -21.95 19.55
N TYR A 60 -7.66 -20.88 19.58
CA TYR A 60 -7.40 -19.64 18.85
C TYR A 60 -5.99 -19.06 19.07
N PRO A 61 -5.46 -18.94 20.32
CA PRO A 61 -4.06 -18.53 20.53
C PRO A 61 -3.05 -19.48 19.87
N THR A 62 -3.34 -20.78 19.84
CA THR A 62 -2.46 -21.76 19.19
C THR A 62 -2.47 -21.57 17.68
N ALA A 63 -3.64 -21.28 17.08
CA ALA A 63 -3.75 -20.98 15.66
C ALA A 63 -2.96 -19.71 15.29
N ILE A 64 -3.11 -18.63 16.06
CA ILE A 64 -2.36 -17.38 15.87
C ILE A 64 -0.85 -17.64 15.96
N SER A 65 -0.40 -18.35 17.00
CA SER A 65 1.04 -18.57 17.20
C SER A 65 1.70 -19.32 16.04
N ARG A 66 1.02 -20.32 15.44
CA ARG A 66 1.54 -21.05 14.28
C ARG A 66 1.66 -20.15 13.06
N PHE A 67 0.65 -19.32 12.79
CA PHE A 67 0.71 -18.32 11.73
C PHE A 67 1.86 -17.34 11.93
N LEU A 68 1.99 -16.77 13.13
CA LEU A 68 3.06 -15.83 13.46
C LEU A 68 4.45 -16.47 13.37
N ILE A 69 4.62 -17.73 13.78
CA ILE A 69 5.90 -18.44 13.62
C ILE A 69 6.34 -18.44 12.16
N ASP A 70 5.45 -18.82 11.23
CA ASP A 70 5.78 -18.86 9.80
C ASP A 70 6.05 -17.46 9.23
N VAL A 71 5.34 -16.43 9.70
CA VAL A 71 5.62 -15.05 9.30
C VAL A 71 7.01 -14.61 9.77
N PHE A 72 7.38 -14.92 11.03
CA PHE A 72 8.70 -14.59 11.57
C PHE A 72 9.83 -15.41 10.93
N GLU A 73 9.57 -16.66 10.54
CA GLU A 73 10.53 -17.49 9.80
C GLU A 73 10.68 -17.02 8.34
N TYR A 74 9.60 -16.50 7.73
CA TYR A 74 9.64 -15.86 6.42
C TYR A 74 10.45 -14.57 6.44
N ASN A 75 10.11 -13.65 7.36
CA ASN A 75 10.83 -12.40 7.56
C ASN A 75 10.49 -11.80 8.93
N GLU A 76 11.50 -11.70 9.81
CA GLU A 76 11.34 -11.17 11.17
C GLU A 76 10.81 -9.73 11.20
N ALA A 77 11.23 -8.86 10.26
CA ALA A 77 10.74 -7.49 10.20
C ALA A 77 9.26 -7.42 9.82
N VAL A 78 8.79 -8.33 8.96
CA VAL A 78 7.37 -8.46 8.60
C VAL A 78 6.56 -8.99 9.79
N GLY A 79 7.13 -9.92 10.57
CA GLY A 79 6.51 -10.37 11.82
C GLY A 79 6.31 -9.25 12.84
N LEU A 80 7.30 -8.37 13.00
CA LEU A 80 7.19 -7.20 13.87
C LEU A 80 6.20 -6.16 13.33
N LEU A 81 6.20 -5.91 12.02
CA LEU A 81 5.21 -5.04 11.37
C LEU A 81 3.78 -5.55 11.62
N LEU A 82 3.56 -6.85 11.46
CA LEU A 82 2.26 -7.46 11.66
C LEU A 82 1.79 -7.35 13.11
N ILE A 83 2.68 -7.54 14.09
CA ILE A 83 2.38 -7.26 15.52
C ILE A 83 1.94 -5.80 15.71
N ASN A 84 2.65 -4.85 15.10
CA ASN A 84 2.33 -3.43 15.21
C ASN A 84 0.96 -3.09 14.60
N GLU A 85 0.65 -3.64 13.42
CA GLU A 85 -0.66 -3.43 12.77
C GLU A 85 -1.80 -4.02 13.60
N ILE A 86 -1.62 -5.21 14.19
CA ILE A 86 -2.61 -5.83 15.09
C ILE A 86 -2.92 -4.91 16.28
N VAL A 87 -1.88 -4.40 16.93
CA VAL A 87 -2.04 -3.51 18.10
C VAL A 87 -2.67 -2.16 17.72
N SER A 88 -2.42 -1.69 16.51
CA SER A 88 -2.91 -0.39 16.02
C SER A 88 -4.41 -0.39 15.67
N GLN A 89 -5.06 -1.55 15.62
CA GLN A 89 -6.50 -1.64 15.31
C GLN A 89 -7.40 -1.18 16.45
N ASP A 90 -6.92 -1.16 17.69
CA ASP A 90 -7.74 -0.82 18.85
C ASP A 90 -6.99 0.01 19.91
N THR A 91 -7.75 0.72 20.74
CA THR A 91 -7.21 1.49 21.85
C THR A 91 -6.99 0.59 23.06
N LEU A 92 -5.73 0.30 23.37
CA LEU A 92 -5.38 -0.50 24.55
C LEU A 92 -5.63 0.27 25.85
N ASN A 93 -6.15 -0.44 26.86
CA ASN A 93 -6.18 0.03 28.24
C ASN A 93 -4.78 -0.05 28.89
N ASP A 94 -4.60 0.53 30.07
CA ASP A 94 -3.27 0.63 30.69
C ASP A 94 -2.70 -0.73 31.12
N GLU A 95 -3.55 -1.69 31.52
CA GLU A 95 -3.13 -3.07 31.82
C GLU A 95 -2.58 -3.76 30.56
N ALA A 96 -3.30 -3.64 29.45
CA ALA A 96 -2.91 -4.20 28.16
C ALA A 96 -1.62 -3.55 27.63
N LYS A 97 -1.43 -2.24 27.82
CA LYS A 97 -0.15 -1.58 27.47
C LYS A 97 1.03 -2.16 28.26
N ILE A 98 0.87 -2.38 29.56
CA ILE A 98 1.92 -2.97 30.41
C ILE A 98 2.23 -4.39 29.94
N GLU A 99 1.20 -5.22 29.71
CA GLU A 99 1.38 -6.60 29.26
C GLU A 99 2.05 -6.66 27.88
N LEU A 100 1.60 -5.83 26.93
CA LEU A 100 2.21 -5.72 25.61
C LEU A 100 3.69 -5.34 25.70
N ASN A 101 4.01 -4.35 26.53
CA ASN A 101 5.37 -3.89 26.75
C ASN A 101 6.30 -5.01 27.25
N GLU A 102 5.83 -5.85 28.18
CA GLU A 102 6.58 -7.03 28.62
C GLU A 102 6.79 -8.04 27.49
N ILE A 103 5.77 -8.26 26.66
CA ILE A 103 5.83 -9.18 25.51
C ILE A 103 6.86 -8.70 24.49
N LEU A 104 6.91 -7.40 24.22
CA LEU A 104 7.79 -6.85 23.21
C LEU A 104 9.28 -6.99 23.57
N THR A 105 9.61 -7.07 24.86
CA THR A 105 10.99 -7.36 25.31
C THR A 105 11.56 -8.68 24.79
N PHE A 106 10.71 -9.65 24.44
CA PHE A 106 11.13 -10.93 23.86
C PHE A 106 11.68 -10.80 22.44
N PHE A 107 11.33 -9.71 21.75
CA PHE A 107 11.79 -9.42 20.39
C PHE A 107 12.98 -8.44 20.36
N SER A 108 13.31 -7.78 21.47
CA SER A 108 14.44 -6.87 21.61
C SER A 108 15.78 -7.60 21.78
N ASN A 109 16.83 -7.17 21.06
CA ASN A 109 18.21 -7.65 21.25
C ASN A 109 18.96 -6.88 22.37
N GLY A 110 18.36 -6.77 23.57
CA GLY A 110 19.09 -6.38 24.79
C GLY A 110 19.33 -4.88 25.05
N ASP A 111 19.14 -3.98 24.08
CA ASP A 111 19.36 -2.52 24.27
C ASP A 111 18.21 -1.65 23.71
N VAL A 112 16.98 -2.16 23.67
CA VAL A 112 15.84 -1.42 23.10
C VAL A 112 14.81 -1.21 24.21
N CYS A 113 14.56 0.06 24.52
CA CYS A 113 13.67 0.45 25.59
C CYS A 113 12.23 0.19 25.13
N VAL A 114 11.36 -0.18 26.07
CA VAL A 114 9.94 -0.44 25.82
C VAL A 114 9.23 0.76 25.14
N SER A 115 9.75 1.97 25.33
CA SER A 115 9.31 3.18 24.64
C SER A 115 9.60 3.22 23.13
N ASP A 116 10.45 2.32 22.60
CA ASP A 116 10.81 2.27 21.19
C ASP A 116 9.77 1.52 20.35
N TYR A 117 8.97 0.66 20.98
CA TYR A 117 7.82 0.02 20.35
C TYR A 117 6.62 0.97 20.23
N THR A 118 6.51 1.96 21.12
CA THR A 118 5.74 3.18 20.87
C THR A 118 6.57 4.16 20.07
N LEU A 119 6.67 3.94 18.75
CA LEU A 119 7.19 4.93 17.80
C LEU A 119 8.61 5.46 18.09
N SER A 120 9.62 4.62 17.88
CA SER A 120 10.74 5.07 17.05
C SER A 120 11.35 3.92 16.25
N PHE A 121 10.53 3.31 15.39
CA PHE A 121 11.09 3.13 14.06
C PHE A 121 11.54 4.54 13.63
N ASN A 122 12.85 4.76 13.54
CA ASN A 122 13.35 5.61 12.46
C ASN A 122 12.95 4.93 11.15
N VAL A 123 11.64 4.86 10.86
CA VAL A 123 11.18 4.99 9.50
C VAL A 123 11.61 6.42 9.21
N SER A 124 12.81 6.58 8.67
CA SER A 124 13.00 7.66 7.70
C SER A 124 11.71 7.67 6.91
N GLU A 125 10.91 8.76 7.00
CA GLU A 125 9.52 8.81 6.51
C GLU A 125 9.40 7.85 5.33
N PRO A 126 8.58 6.79 5.43
CA PRO A 126 8.64 5.67 4.49
C PRO A 126 8.68 6.26 3.10
N GLU A 127 9.79 5.98 2.40
CA GLU A 127 10.30 6.81 1.32
C GLU A 127 9.17 7.10 0.32
N LYS A 128 8.53 8.28 0.43
CA LYS A 128 7.27 8.54 -0.28
C LYS A 128 7.50 8.41 -1.77
N PHE A 129 6.78 7.49 -2.40
CA PHE A 129 6.87 7.25 -3.83
C PHE A 129 6.48 8.49 -4.63
N ILE A 130 5.39 9.14 -4.23
CA ILE A 130 4.90 10.41 -4.74
C ILE A 130 4.88 11.43 -3.60
N THR A 131 5.53 12.57 -3.82
CA THR A 131 5.73 13.64 -2.82
C THR A 131 4.87 14.87 -3.12
N LEU A 132 3.64 14.67 -3.59
CA LEU A 132 2.73 15.76 -3.93
C LEU A 132 2.23 16.45 -2.64
N THR A 133 2.24 17.77 -2.61
CA THR A 133 1.74 18.57 -1.46
C THR A 133 0.44 19.31 -1.77
N ASN A 134 0.19 19.60 -3.05
CA ASN A 134 -1.02 20.30 -3.50
C ASN A 134 -1.90 19.36 -4.32
N TYR A 135 -2.85 18.72 -3.64
CA TYR A 135 -3.77 17.76 -4.24
C TYR A 135 -4.94 18.46 -4.95
N PRO A 136 -5.41 17.96 -6.10
CA PRO A 136 -6.63 18.49 -6.73
C PRO A 136 -7.86 18.36 -5.82
N ASP A 137 -7.99 17.22 -5.12
CA ASP A 137 -9.06 16.93 -4.16
C ASP A 137 -8.69 15.79 -3.18
N ASP A 138 -9.63 15.44 -2.29
CA ASP A 138 -9.49 14.35 -1.31
C ASP A 138 -9.38 12.97 -1.95
N PHE A 139 -9.92 12.77 -3.16
CA PHE A 139 -9.81 11.50 -3.86
C PHE A 139 -8.36 11.26 -4.28
N TYR A 140 -7.69 12.26 -4.87
CA TYR A 140 -6.28 12.16 -5.25
C TYR A 140 -5.36 12.03 -4.05
N LYS A 141 -5.67 12.71 -2.94
CA LYS A 141 -4.92 12.54 -1.69
C LYS A 141 -4.94 11.09 -1.23
N LYS A 142 -6.14 10.51 -1.09
CA LYS A 142 -6.31 9.10 -0.67
C LYS A 142 -5.64 8.12 -1.63
N LEU A 143 -5.73 8.35 -2.94
CA LEU A 143 -5.09 7.49 -3.94
C LEU A 143 -3.56 7.56 -3.86
N ILE A 144 -2.98 8.73 -3.64
CA ILE A 144 -1.53 8.91 -3.47
C ILE A 144 -1.05 8.32 -2.15
N ASP A 145 -1.81 8.49 -1.06
CA ASP A 145 -1.51 7.86 0.23
C ASP A 145 -1.49 6.33 0.09
N GLU A 146 -2.46 5.75 -0.63
CA GLU A 146 -2.50 4.33 -0.93
C GLU A 146 -1.31 3.90 -1.81
N ILE A 147 -0.94 4.66 -2.84
CA ILE A 147 0.24 4.38 -3.67
C ILE A 147 1.53 4.37 -2.83
N ASN A 148 1.68 5.37 -1.95
CA ASN A 148 2.84 5.46 -1.06
C ASN A 148 2.90 4.29 -0.10
N PHE A 149 1.74 3.84 0.43
CA PHE A 149 1.63 2.64 1.23
C PHE A 149 2.02 1.38 0.45
N GLN A 150 1.51 1.18 -0.77
CA GLN A 150 1.85 0.00 -1.57
C GLN A 150 3.34 -0.05 -1.95
N TYR A 151 3.98 1.11 -2.16
CA TYR A 151 5.42 1.19 -2.40
C TYR A 151 6.24 0.83 -1.15
N SER A 152 5.91 1.41 0.01
CA SER A 152 6.63 1.12 1.27
C SER A 152 6.43 -0.34 1.71
N SER A 153 5.26 -0.91 1.47
CA SER A 153 4.92 -2.30 1.76
C SER A 153 5.39 -3.29 0.68
N LYS A 154 6.09 -2.81 -0.37
CA LYS A 154 6.69 -3.63 -1.44
C LYS A 154 5.70 -4.52 -2.21
N HIS A 155 4.54 -3.97 -2.57
CA HIS A 155 3.53 -4.65 -3.39
C HIS A 155 3.54 -4.15 -4.85
N PRO A 156 4.46 -4.63 -5.71
CA PRO A 156 4.69 -4.09 -7.05
C PRO A 156 3.45 -4.18 -7.96
N MET A 157 2.67 -5.25 -7.83
CA MET A 157 1.46 -5.47 -8.62
C MET A 157 0.38 -4.42 -8.33
N SER A 158 -0.02 -4.28 -7.06
CA SER A 158 -0.98 -3.28 -6.61
C SER A 158 -0.50 -1.87 -6.94
N LEU A 159 0.79 -1.59 -6.70
CA LEU A 159 1.43 -0.33 -7.05
C LEU A 159 1.27 0.00 -8.54
N SER A 160 1.54 -0.95 -9.43
CA SER A 160 1.41 -0.76 -10.88
C SER A 160 -0.01 -0.37 -11.32
N ILE A 161 -1.02 -1.01 -10.73
CA ILE A 161 -2.43 -0.79 -11.03
C ILE A 161 -2.85 0.61 -10.57
N LEU A 162 -2.43 1.00 -9.37
CA LEU A 162 -2.76 2.31 -8.79
C LEU A 162 -2.06 3.45 -9.52
N ILE A 163 -0.79 3.30 -9.92
CA ILE A 163 -0.07 4.30 -10.74
C ILE A 163 -0.79 4.51 -12.07
N ARG A 164 -1.17 3.42 -12.75
CA ARG A 164 -1.97 3.52 -13.97
C ARG A 164 -3.28 4.26 -13.72
N LYS A 165 -3.97 3.93 -12.64
CA LYS A 165 -5.27 4.53 -12.31
C LYS A 165 -5.14 6.02 -11.97
N LEU A 166 -4.07 6.41 -11.30
CA LEU A 166 -3.74 7.80 -11.03
C LEU A 166 -3.56 8.59 -12.33
N PHE A 167 -2.75 8.11 -13.27
CA PHE A 167 -2.56 8.79 -14.56
C PHE A 167 -3.85 8.83 -15.38
N GLU A 168 -4.59 7.73 -15.45
CA GLU A 168 -5.86 7.67 -16.17
C GLU A 168 -6.85 8.73 -15.63
N ASN A 169 -7.04 8.80 -14.31
CA ASN A 169 -7.96 9.75 -13.70
C ASN A 169 -7.50 11.20 -13.87
N LEU A 170 -6.20 11.48 -13.71
CA LEU A 170 -5.66 12.82 -13.94
C LEU A 170 -5.94 13.31 -15.36
N ILE A 171 -5.77 12.44 -16.37
CA ILE A 171 -6.06 12.80 -17.76
C ILE A 171 -7.55 12.98 -18.00
N ILE A 172 -8.41 12.13 -17.41
CA ILE A 172 -9.87 12.31 -17.45
C ILE A 172 -10.23 13.70 -16.92
N ASP A 173 -9.71 14.09 -15.76
CA ASP A 173 -10.08 15.35 -15.14
C ASP A 173 -9.49 16.56 -15.88
N ILE A 174 -8.29 16.44 -16.46
CA ILE A 174 -7.70 17.46 -17.34
C ILE A 174 -8.61 17.71 -18.55
N LEU A 175 -8.97 16.65 -19.27
CA LEU A 175 -9.82 16.76 -20.46
C LEU A 175 -11.22 17.24 -20.08
N ARG A 176 -11.79 16.71 -18.99
CA ARG A 176 -13.11 17.10 -18.49
C ARG A 176 -13.17 18.57 -18.07
N LYS A 177 -12.14 19.07 -17.39
CA LYS A 177 -12.08 20.46 -16.95
C LYS A 177 -11.90 21.41 -18.15
N LYS A 178 -11.15 21.00 -19.17
CA LYS A 178 -10.93 21.79 -20.39
C LYS A 178 -12.16 21.84 -21.31
N TYR A 179 -12.79 20.71 -21.57
CA TYR A 179 -13.82 20.53 -22.61
C TYR A 179 -15.25 20.54 -22.06
N GLY A 180 -15.40 20.41 -20.74
CA GLY A 180 -16.69 20.47 -20.06
C GLY A 180 -17.66 19.39 -20.55
N THR A 181 -18.96 19.72 -20.55
CA THR A 181 -20.04 18.79 -20.93
C THR A 181 -20.44 18.89 -22.40
N GLN A 182 -19.90 19.85 -23.15
CA GLN A 182 -20.23 20.03 -24.57
C GLN A 182 -19.41 19.11 -25.46
N GLU A 183 -18.18 18.81 -25.05
CA GLU A 183 -17.23 17.95 -25.77
C GLU A 183 -16.88 16.72 -24.90
N MET A 184 -17.91 16.08 -24.33
CA MET A 184 -17.72 14.89 -23.46
C MET A 184 -17.01 13.74 -24.15
N GLU A 185 -17.11 13.64 -25.48
CA GLU A 185 -16.47 12.58 -26.26
C GLU A 185 -14.95 12.56 -26.14
N GLU A 186 -14.33 13.65 -25.67
CA GLU A 186 -12.89 13.71 -25.40
C GLU A 186 -12.46 12.82 -24.22
N TYR A 187 -13.34 12.55 -23.26
CA TYR A 187 -13.00 11.77 -22.05
C TYR A 187 -14.03 10.70 -21.68
N TYR A 188 -15.23 10.73 -22.27
CA TYR A 188 -16.35 9.87 -21.90
C TYR A 188 -17.04 9.25 -23.11
N ASN A 189 -17.27 7.94 -23.03
CA ASN A 189 -18.05 7.21 -24.01
C ASN A 189 -19.54 7.26 -23.63
N ILE A 190 -20.30 8.13 -24.29
CA ILE A 190 -21.74 8.33 -24.03
C ILE A 190 -22.54 7.03 -24.25
N VAL A 191 -22.21 6.27 -25.30
CA VAL A 191 -22.92 5.02 -25.65
C VAL A 191 -22.72 3.95 -24.59
N LYS A 192 -21.48 3.78 -24.12
CA LYS A 192 -21.12 2.77 -23.10
C LYS A 192 -21.27 3.28 -21.66
N ARG A 193 -21.65 4.55 -21.48
CA ARG A 193 -21.81 5.24 -20.19
C ARG A 193 -20.62 5.04 -19.25
N ARG A 194 -19.42 5.20 -19.78
CA ARG A 194 -18.17 5.07 -19.00
C ARG A 194 -17.10 6.00 -19.55
N PHE A 195 -16.13 6.37 -18.72
CA PHE A 195 -14.93 7.04 -19.17
C PHE A 195 -14.19 6.19 -20.22
N HIS A 196 -13.51 6.87 -21.14
CA HIS A 196 -12.65 6.19 -22.10
C HIS A 196 -11.52 5.44 -21.39
N ASP A 197 -11.05 4.37 -22.01
CA ASP A 197 -9.86 3.69 -21.49
C ASP A 197 -8.62 4.57 -21.65
N PHE A 198 -7.57 4.22 -20.89
CA PHE A 198 -6.34 5.00 -20.87
C PHE A 198 -5.69 5.21 -22.25
N SER A 199 -5.85 4.27 -23.19
CA SER A 199 -5.27 4.40 -24.54
C SER A 199 -5.96 5.51 -25.32
N LEU A 200 -7.29 5.53 -25.29
CA LEU A 200 -8.07 6.54 -25.97
C LEU A 200 -7.92 7.92 -25.30
N LEU A 201 -7.82 7.97 -23.97
CA LEU A 201 -7.52 9.20 -23.23
C LEU A 201 -6.17 9.80 -23.63
N LEU A 202 -5.10 8.99 -23.73
CA LEU A 202 -3.79 9.45 -24.18
C LEU A 202 -3.81 9.94 -25.63
N LYS A 203 -4.55 9.24 -26.51
CA LYS A 203 -4.73 9.66 -27.91
C LYS A 203 -5.42 11.03 -27.99
N ASN A 204 -6.50 11.23 -27.25
CA ASN A 204 -7.24 12.49 -27.24
C ASN A 204 -6.39 13.62 -26.66
N LEU A 205 -5.64 13.34 -25.58
CA LEU A 205 -4.68 14.30 -25.04
C LEU A 205 -3.58 14.69 -26.06
N ASP A 206 -3.07 13.75 -26.86
CA ASP A 206 -2.05 14.02 -27.89
C ASP A 206 -2.59 14.85 -29.06
N LEU A 207 -3.83 14.55 -29.49
CA LEU A 207 -4.49 15.28 -30.56
C LEU A 207 -4.76 16.73 -30.17
N ASN A 208 -5.12 16.97 -28.92
CA ASN A 208 -5.51 18.30 -28.44
C ASN A 208 -4.45 19.00 -27.58
N LYS A 209 -3.21 18.50 -27.54
CA LYS A 209 -2.14 19.06 -26.69
C LYS A 209 -1.86 20.54 -26.92
N SER A 210 -2.12 21.06 -28.14
CA SER A 210 -1.99 22.48 -28.47
C SER A 210 -2.82 23.37 -27.57
N ASP A 211 -3.95 22.87 -27.08
CA ASP A 211 -4.91 23.64 -26.29
C ASP A 211 -4.41 23.92 -24.86
N PHE A 212 -3.31 23.26 -24.47
CA PHE A 212 -2.64 23.39 -23.19
C PHE A 212 -1.31 24.15 -23.28
N HIS A 213 -0.90 24.62 -24.47
CA HIS A 213 0.41 25.26 -24.69
C HIS A 213 0.64 26.47 -23.77
N TYR A 214 -0.41 27.25 -23.45
CA TYR A 214 -0.31 28.39 -22.56
C TYR A 214 -0.11 28.01 -21.08
N ILE A 215 -0.48 26.79 -20.71
CA ILE A 215 -0.37 26.24 -19.36
C ILE A 215 0.95 25.48 -19.20
N SER A 216 1.32 24.73 -20.25
CA SER A 216 2.53 23.92 -20.28
C SER A 216 3.01 23.62 -21.70
N SER A 217 4.16 24.22 -22.07
CA SER A 217 4.89 23.89 -23.31
C SER A 217 5.46 22.47 -23.33
N ASN A 218 5.50 21.80 -22.17
CA ASN A 218 6.17 20.50 -22.02
C ASN A 218 5.18 19.33 -22.19
N LEU A 219 3.91 19.58 -22.49
CA LEU A 219 2.96 18.53 -22.91
C LEU A 219 3.25 18.15 -24.37
N ASN A 220 4.33 17.40 -24.57
CA ASN A 220 4.81 16.99 -25.88
C ASN A 220 4.52 15.50 -26.15
N LYS A 221 4.83 15.06 -27.38
CA LYS A 221 4.60 13.67 -27.81
C LYS A 221 5.44 12.67 -27.02
N GLU A 222 6.63 13.06 -26.58
CA GLU A 222 7.54 12.21 -25.80
C GLU A 222 6.94 11.89 -24.43
N LEU A 223 6.45 12.90 -23.71
CA LEU A 223 5.77 12.73 -22.42
C LEU A 223 4.56 11.80 -22.53
N ILE A 224 3.75 11.96 -23.58
CA ILE A 224 2.57 11.11 -23.81
C ILE A 224 2.98 9.67 -24.10
N ALA A 225 4.04 9.45 -24.88
CA ALA A 225 4.59 8.13 -25.13
C ALA A 225 5.14 7.49 -23.84
N GLU A 226 5.76 8.28 -22.95
CA GLU A 226 6.21 7.81 -21.64
C GLU A 226 5.05 7.44 -20.71
N LEU A 227 3.97 8.24 -20.68
CA LEU A 227 2.75 7.90 -19.93
C LEU A 227 2.14 6.57 -20.41
N ASN A 228 2.22 6.30 -21.72
CA ASN A 228 1.74 5.04 -22.30
C ASN A 228 2.55 3.81 -21.83
N LYS A 229 3.80 3.96 -21.36
CA LYS A 229 4.57 2.83 -20.80
C LYS A 229 3.91 2.28 -19.53
N TYR A 230 3.34 3.13 -18.68
CA TYR A 230 2.64 2.71 -17.46
C TYR A 230 1.30 2.00 -17.74
N ARG A 231 0.69 2.29 -18.89
CA ARG A 231 -0.44 1.48 -19.39
C ARG A 231 0.00 0.06 -19.66
N GLU A 232 1.14 -0.12 -20.32
CA GLU A 232 1.68 -1.42 -20.70
C GLU A 232 2.11 -2.22 -19.47
N TYR A 233 2.80 -1.61 -18.51
CA TYR A 233 3.13 -2.27 -17.24
C TYR A 233 1.89 -2.68 -16.44
N GLY A 234 0.89 -1.81 -16.32
CA GLY A 234 -0.36 -2.15 -15.62
C GLY A 234 -1.23 -3.17 -16.35
N ASN A 235 -1.19 -3.22 -17.69
CA ASN A 235 -1.88 -4.24 -18.47
C ASN A 235 -1.17 -5.59 -18.41
N SER A 236 0.15 -5.60 -18.54
CA SER A 236 0.95 -6.83 -18.47
C SER A 236 0.79 -7.47 -17.11
N GLY A 237 0.97 -6.73 -16.00
CA GLY A 237 0.77 -7.27 -14.66
C GLY A 237 -0.64 -7.82 -14.42
N ALA A 238 -1.70 -7.12 -14.86
CA ALA A 238 -3.08 -7.53 -14.61
C ALA A 238 -3.60 -8.69 -15.48
N HIS A 239 -3.08 -8.86 -16.70
CA HIS A 239 -3.57 -9.86 -17.65
C HIS A 239 -2.67 -11.09 -17.82
N SER A 240 -1.38 -10.96 -17.54
CA SER A 240 -0.46 -12.07 -17.38
C SER A 240 0.10 -11.89 -15.98
N ILE A 241 -0.07 -12.83 -15.06
CA ILE A 241 0.59 -12.72 -13.75
C ILE A 241 2.10 -12.60 -14.03
N ASP A 242 2.61 -11.37 -14.03
CA ASP A 242 3.96 -11.07 -14.47
C ASP A 242 4.86 -11.26 -13.27
N VAL A 243 5.40 -12.48 -13.17
CA VAL A 243 6.19 -12.95 -12.03
C VAL A 243 7.50 -12.16 -11.87
N ASP A 244 7.86 -11.33 -12.86
CA ASP A 244 9.07 -10.51 -12.88
C ASP A 244 8.85 -9.04 -12.47
N LEU A 245 7.63 -8.62 -12.15
CA LEU A 245 7.36 -7.27 -11.66
C LEU A 245 7.86 -7.10 -10.22
N ARG A 246 8.94 -6.33 -10.01
CA ARG A 246 9.54 -6.11 -8.68
C ARG A 246 9.50 -4.65 -8.25
N ILE A 247 9.65 -4.42 -6.95
CA ILE A 247 9.60 -3.06 -6.39
C ILE A 247 10.78 -2.20 -6.88
N GLU A 248 11.92 -2.82 -7.19
CA GLU A 248 13.11 -2.15 -7.72
C GLU A 248 12.85 -1.50 -9.09
N ASN A 249 11.96 -2.07 -9.91
CA ASN A 249 11.54 -1.48 -11.17
C ASN A 249 10.90 -0.11 -10.93
N PHE A 250 10.05 0.00 -9.89
CA PHE A 250 9.41 1.25 -9.51
C PHE A 250 10.38 2.21 -8.82
N ALA A 251 11.31 1.72 -8.02
CA ALA A 251 12.33 2.55 -7.38
C ALA A 251 13.18 3.29 -8.43
N ASN A 252 13.55 2.62 -9.53
CA ASN A 252 14.29 3.24 -10.63
C ASN A 252 13.47 4.30 -11.37
N ASP A 253 12.15 4.09 -11.51
CA ASP A 253 11.25 5.01 -12.21
C ASP A 253 10.60 6.06 -11.29
N LYS A 254 10.87 6.01 -9.99
CA LYS A 254 10.18 6.81 -8.96
C LYS A 254 10.21 8.31 -9.24
N THR A 255 11.40 8.85 -9.52
CA THR A 255 11.59 10.27 -9.82
C THR A 255 10.79 10.70 -11.05
N ASP A 256 10.77 9.84 -12.07
CA ASP A 256 10.07 10.10 -13.32
C ASP A 256 8.54 10.11 -13.13
N ILE A 257 8.02 9.11 -12.41
CA ILE A 257 6.60 9.01 -12.08
C ILE A 257 6.15 10.21 -11.24
N ASN A 258 6.93 10.56 -10.20
CA ASN A 258 6.62 11.70 -9.35
C ASN A 258 6.59 13.01 -10.15
N HIS A 259 7.56 13.24 -11.03
CA HIS A 259 7.58 14.40 -11.92
C HIS A 259 6.34 14.45 -12.83
N LYS A 260 5.94 13.31 -13.41
CA LYS A 260 4.75 13.21 -14.28
C LYS A 260 3.46 13.50 -13.52
N VAL A 261 3.32 12.99 -12.29
CA VAL A 261 2.15 13.26 -11.43
C VAL A 261 2.08 14.75 -11.10
N ILE A 262 3.18 15.34 -10.61
CA ILE A 262 3.25 16.78 -10.30
C ILE A 262 2.91 17.62 -11.53
N PHE A 263 3.42 17.24 -12.70
CA PHE A 263 3.18 17.92 -13.95
C PHE A 263 1.70 17.90 -14.37
N LEU A 264 1.06 16.73 -14.33
CA LEU A 264 -0.36 16.58 -14.68
C LEU A 264 -1.26 17.31 -13.69
N VAL A 265 -0.97 17.24 -12.39
CA VAL A 265 -1.68 18.02 -11.36
C VAL A 265 -1.53 19.52 -11.60
N ARG A 266 -0.34 19.98 -11.97
CA ARG A 266 -0.13 21.39 -12.34
C ARG A 266 -0.99 21.77 -13.54
N ILE A 267 -1.08 20.95 -14.58
CA ILE A 267 -1.97 21.23 -15.71
C ILE A 267 -3.42 21.33 -15.20
N LEU A 268 -3.90 20.33 -14.46
CA LEU A 268 -5.27 20.29 -13.94
C LEU A 268 -5.62 21.52 -13.09
N ASN A 269 -4.69 22.00 -12.28
CA ASN A 269 -4.90 23.16 -11.42
C ASN A 269 -4.90 24.51 -12.16
N ASN A 270 -4.34 24.57 -13.38
CA ASN A 270 -4.16 25.82 -14.14
C ASN A 270 -5.01 25.89 -15.44
N ILE A 271 -5.89 24.92 -15.67
CA ILE A 271 -7.02 25.02 -16.62
C ILE A 271 -8.16 25.77 -15.95
#